data_AF-A0A8T6SMQ2-F1
#
_entry.id   AF-A0A8T6SMQ2-F1
#
_cell.length_a   1.000
_cell.length_b   1.000
_cell.length_c   1.000
_cell.angle_alpha   90.00
_cell.angle_beta   90.00
_cell.angle_gamma   90.00
#
_symmetry.space_group_name_H-M   'P 1'
#
loop_
_entity.id
_entity.type
_entity.pdbx_description
1 polymer ?
#
loop_
_entity_poly.entity_id
_entity_poly.type
_entity_poly.pdbx_seq_one_letter_code
_entity_poly.pdbx_strand_id
1 'polypeptide(L)'
;MLDINLIRERLEVIEENLKKRGNSENLRMLDEIIESDKKWRRLLTELNNLRHESKILTTEIAESKKEGREIDAKISEAKQIDKKITALEKKVRRSKERRDHYLMRIPNLL
;
A
#
# COMPACT_ATOMS: atom_id res chain seq x y z
N MET A 1 9.35 -2.46 18.92
CA MET A 1 8.32 -1.83 18.07
C MET A 1 7.14 -2.76 18.06
N LEU A 2 5.93 -2.24 18.28
CA LEU A 2 4.72 -3.07 18.28
C LEU A 2 4.51 -3.65 16.88
N ASP A 3 4.19 -4.94 16.79
CA ASP A 3 3.92 -5.56 15.49
C ASP A 3 2.59 -5.06 14.94
N ILE A 4 2.61 -4.58 13.69
CA ILE A 4 1.41 -4.16 12.97
C ILE A 4 0.41 -5.32 12.82
N ASN A 5 0.88 -6.57 12.75
CA ASN A 5 0.00 -7.73 12.68
C ASN A 5 -0.85 -7.85 13.95
N LEU A 6 -0.25 -7.53 15.10
CA LEU A 6 -0.94 -7.55 16.38
C LEU A 6 -2.03 -6.47 16.45
N ILE A 7 -1.77 -5.29 15.87
CA ILE A 7 -2.78 -4.23 15.73
C ILE A 7 -3.94 -4.66 14.83
N ARG A 8 -3.67 -5.47 13.81
CA ARG A 8 -4.70 -5.97 12.89
C ARG A 8 -5.58 -7.05 13.51
N GLU A 9 -4.98 -7.95 14.29
CA GLU A 9 -5.68 -9.12 14.84
C GLU A 9 -6.31 -8.86 16.20
N ARG A 10 -5.76 -7.93 16.97
CA ARG A 10 -6.10 -7.68 18.38
C ARG A 10 -6.30 -6.19 18.65
N LEU A 11 -7.02 -5.50 17.76
CA LEU A 11 -7.25 -4.06 17.88
C LEU A 11 -7.87 -3.68 19.23
N GLU A 12 -8.90 -4.42 19.66
CA GLU A 12 -9.61 -4.18 20.92
C GLU A 12 -8.68 -4.25 22.14
N VAL A 13 -7.80 -5.26 22.18
CA VAL A 13 -6.83 -5.45 23.29
C VAL A 13 -5.86 -4.27 23.36
N ILE A 14 -5.40 -3.79 22.21
CA ILE A 14 -4.47 -2.66 22.16
C ILE A 14 -5.18 -1.38 22.57
N GLU A 15 -6.40 -1.15 22.08
CA GLU A 15 -7.20 0.03 22.44
C GLU A 15 -7.47 0.08 23.95
N GLU A 16 -7.84 -1.04 24.57
CA GLU A 16 -8.00 -1.14 26.02
C GLU A 16 -6.69 -0.88 26.79
N ASN A 17 -5.57 -1.41 26.31
CA ASN A 17 -4.25 -1.21 26.93
C ASN A 17 -3.83 0.28 26.86
N LEU A 18 -4.09 0.94 25.72
CA LEU A 18 -3.85 2.36 25.54
C LEU A 18 -4.80 3.24 26.37
N LYS A 19 -6.07 2.83 26.51
CA LYS A 19 -7.05 3.47 27.41
C LYS A 19 -6.62 3.36 28.87
N LYS A 20 -6.12 2.19 29.32
CA LYS A 20 -5.56 2.01 30.67
C LYS A 20 -4.37 2.92 30.95
N ARG A 21 -3.58 3.27 29.92
CA ARG A 21 -2.49 4.25 30.02
C ARG A 21 -2.98 5.71 30.11
N GLY A 22 -4.26 5.99 29.83
CA GLY A 22 -4.88 7.30 30.03
C GLY A 22 -4.49 8.39 29.03
N ASN A 23 -3.76 8.08 27.96
CA ASN A 23 -3.29 9.06 26.98
C ASN A 23 -4.15 9.05 25.71
N SER A 24 -4.94 10.09 25.50
CA SER A 24 -5.74 10.31 24.29
C SER A 24 -4.91 10.41 23.01
N GLU A 25 -3.64 10.81 23.12
CA GLU A 25 -2.73 10.89 21.99
C GLU A 25 -2.40 9.50 21.41
N ASN A 26 -2.33 8.47 22.27
CA ASN A 26 -2.05 7.11 21.82
C ASN A 26 -3.19 6.54 20.96
N LEU A 27 -4.44 6.85 21.32
CA LEU A 27 -5.62 6.45 20.53
C LEU A 27 -5.60 7.11 19.15
N ARG A 28 -5.26 8.41 19.08
CA ARG A 28 -5.08 9.10 17.80
C ARG A 28 -3.95 8.50 16.96
N MET A 29 -2.83 8.11 17.58
CA MET A 29 -1.74 7.44 16.88
C MET A 29 -2.18 6.06 16.35
N LEU A 30 -2.94 5.30 17.13
CA LEU A 30 -3.50 4.02 16.71
C LEU A 30 -4.41 4.18 15.49
N ASP A 31 -5.31 5.17 15.49
CA ASP A 31 -6.17 5.48 14.35
C ASP A 31 -5.36 5.84 13.10
N GLU A 32 -4.35 6.71 13.24
CA GLU A 32 -3.45 7.09 12.13
C GLU A 32 -2.67 5.89 11.58
N ILE A 33 -2.25 4.94 12.44
CA ILE A 33 -1.59 3.69 12.02
C ILE A 33 -2.56 2.85 11.19
N ILE A 34 -3.79 2.66 11.67
CA ILE A 34 -4.81 1.85 10.99
C ILE A 34 -5.15 2.44 9.64
N GLU A 35 -5.36 3.76 9.57
CA GLU A 35 -5.68 4.46 8.32
C GLU A 35 -4.52 4.40 7.33
N SER A 36 -3.29 4.66 7.79
CA SER A 36 -2.08 4.56 6.97
C SER A 36 -1.86 3.14 6.46
N ASP A 37 -2.13 2.13 7.28
CA ASP A 37 -1.99 0.73 6.90
C ASP A 37 -3.08 0.26 5.93
N LYS A 38 -4.34 0.68 6.13
CA LYS A 38 -5.44 0.45 5.16
C LYS A 38 -5.10 1.05 3.80
N LYS A 39 -4.63 2.31 3.80
CA LYS A 39 -4.23 3.01 2.59
C LYS A 39 -3.04 2.32 1.91
N TRP A 40 -2.04 1.90 2.69
CA TRP A 40 -0.90 1.13 2.18
C TRP A 40 -1.36 -0.16 1.49
N ARG A 41 -2.23 -0.94 2.13
CA ARG A 41 -2.77 -2.19 1.55
C ARG A 41 -3.56 -1.94 0.27
N ARG A 42 -4.46 -0.96 0.27
CA ARG A 42 -5.24 -0.59 -0.93
C ARG A 42 -4.34 -0.22 -2.10
N LEU A 43 -3.36 0.65 -1.86
CA LEU A 43 -2.40 1.08 -2.88
C LEU A 43 -1.50 -0.08 -3.35
N LEU A 44 -1.16 -1.02 -2.47
CA LEU A 44 -0.38 -2.21 -2.82
C LEU A 44 -1.20 -3.14 -3.73
N THR A 45 -2.47 -3.34 -3.45
CA THR A 45 -3.38 -4.12 -4.31
C THR A 45 -3.51 -3.45 -5.69
N GLU A 46 -3.74 -2.14 -5.74
CA GLU A 46 -3.83 -1.38 -6.99
C GLU A 46 -2.52 -1.46 -7.80
N LEU A 47 -1.37 -1.35 -7.13
CA LEU A 47 -0.06 -1.51 -7.73
C LEU A 47 0.13 -2.91 -8.34
N ASN A 48 -0.28 -3.96 -7.63
CA ASN A 48 -0.19 -5.34 -8.12
C ASN A 48 -1.10 -5.57 -9.33
N ASN A 49 -2.31 -5.00 -9.33
CA ASN A 49 -3.22 -5.07 -10.48
C ASN A 49 -2.61 -4.39 -11.71
N LEU A 50 -2.06 -3.19 -11.57
CA LEU A 50 -1.42 -2.48 -12.69
C LEU A 50 -0.18 -3.21 -13.21
N ARG A 51 0.61 -3.84 -12.32
CA ARG A 51 1.73 -4.69 -12.73
C ARG A 51 1.26 -5.90 -13.53
N HIS A 52 0.12 -6.48 -13.15
CA HIS A 52 -0.49 -7.56 -13.90
C HIS A 52 -0.97 -7.09 -15.28
N GLU A 53 -1.68 -5.96 -15.34
CA GLU A 53 -2.11 -5.33 -16.60
C GLU A 53 -0.94 -5.00 -17.53
N SER A 54 0.14 -4.39 -17.00
CA SER A 54 1.36 -4.09 -17.77
C SER A 54 2.00 -5.36 -18.35
N LYS A 55 2.00 -6.45 -17.58
CA LYS A 55 2.50 -7.75 -18.05
C LYS A 55 1.63 -8.30 -19.19
N ILE A 56 0.31 -8.27 -19.04
CA ILE A 56 -0.65 -8.70 -20.07
C ILE A 56 -0.45 -7.89 -21.35
N LEU A 57 -0.42 -6.57 -21.25
CA LEU A 57 -0.16 -5.66 -22.37
C LEU A 57 1.16 -5.97 -23.06
N THR A 58 2.23 -6.24 -22.30
CA THR A 58 3.54 -6.59 -22.86
C THR A 58 3.47 -7.90 -23.66
N THR A 59 2.77 -8.92 -23.16
CA THR A 59 2.54 -10.16 -23.89
C THR A 59 1.70 -9.94 -25.15
N GLU A 60 0.62 -9.16 -25.06
CA GLU A 60 -0.21 -8.84 -26.22
C GLU A 60 0.52 -8.04 -27.30
N ILE A 61 1.42 -7.12 -26.91
CA ILE A 61 2.29 -6.39 -27.83
C ILE A 61 3.22 -7.36 -28.56
N ALA A 62 3.82 -8.32 -27.84
CA ALA A 62 4.70 -9.31 -28.43
C ALA A 62 3.96 -10.23 -29.43
N GLU A 63 2.72 -10.61 -29.13
CA GLU A 63 1.85 -11.38 -30.03
C GLU A 63 1.44 -10.55 -31.25
N SER A 64 0.94 -9.33 -31.05
CA SER A 64 0.51 -8.42 -32.12
C SER A 64 1.67 -8.09 -33.07
N LYS A 65 2.89 -7.96 -32.54
CA LYS A 65 4.11 -7.75 -33.32
C LYS A 65 4.47 -8.96 -34.18
N LYS A 66 4.23 -10.19 -33.71
CA LYS A 66 4.40 -11.41 -34.52
C LYS A 66 3.35 -11.52 -35.63
N GLU A 67 2.13 -11.06 -35.36
CA GLU A 67 1.02 -11.03 -36.32
C GLU A 67 1.11 -9.86 -37.33
N GLY A 68 2.08 -8.96 -37.19
CA GLY A 68 2.24 -7.79 -38.08
C GLY A 68 1.16 -6.72 -37.91
N ARG A 69 0.46 -6.69 -36.75
CA ARG A 69 -0.55 -5.68 -36.43
C ARG A 69 0.09 -4.41 -35.85
N GLU A 70 -0.62 -3.29 -35.94
CA GLU A 70 -0.18 -2.04 -35.32
C GLU A 70 -0.13 -2.15 -33.78
N ILE A 71 1.02 -1.78 -33.21
CA ILE A 71 1.31 -1.88 -31.77
C ILE A 71 1.47 -0.51 -31.09
N ASP A 72 1.47 0.59 -31.84
CA ASP A 72 1.77 1.92 -31.31
C ASP A 72 0.79 2.38 -30.21
N ALA A 73 -0.50 2.06 -30.38
CA ALA A 73 -1.52 2.34 -29.37
C ALA A 73 -1.24 1.58 -28.05
N LYS A 74 -0.93 0.27 -28.15
CA LYS A 74 -0.63 -0.58 -26.99
C LYS A 74 0.67 -0.18 -26.30
N ILE A 75 1.70 0.23 -27.06
CA ILE A 75 2.96 0.75 -26.50
C ILE A 75 2.72 2.04 -25.71
N SER A 76 1.87 2.94 -26.22
CA SER A 76 1.50 4.17 -25.51
C SER A 76 0.79 3.87 -24.19
N GLU A 77 -0.15 2.93 -24.21
CA GLU A 77 -0.88 2.48 -23.02
C GLU A 77 0.03 1.86 -21.96
N ALA A 78 0.96 0.96 -22.37
CA ALA A 78 1.96 0.38 -21.49
C ALA A 78 2.81 1.46 -20.79
N LYS A 79 3.29 2.46 -21.54
CA LYS A 79 4.04 3.59 -20.98
C LYS A 79 3.23 4.41 -19.98
N GLN A 80 1.91 4.56 -20.19
CA GLN A 80 1.05 5.25 -19.23
C GLN A 80 0.87 4.44 -17.95
N ILE A 81 0.72 3.12 -18.06
CA ILE A 81 0.62 2.23 -16.90
C ILE A 81 1.92 2.24 -16.09
N ASP A 82 3.08 2.19 -16.74
CA ASP A 82 4.37 2.26 -16.04
C ASP A 82 4.56 3.57 -15.26
N LYS A 83 4.08 4.69 -15.82
CA LYS A 83 4.04 5.98 -15.09
C LYS A 83 3.11 5.91 -13.87
N LYS A 84 1.93 5.29 -14.01
CA LYS A 84 0.99 5.09 -12.88
C LYS A 84 1.59 4.19 -11.80
N ILE A 85 2.25 3.10 -12.19
CA ILE A 85 2.98 2.18 -11.29
C ILE A 85 4.02 2.96 -10.49
N THR A 86 4.88 3.74 -11.15
CA THR A 86 5.92 4.52 -10.46
C THR A 86 5.33 5.55 -9.49
N ALA A 87 4.22 6.20 -9.87
CA ALA A 87 3.52 7.13 -9.00
C ALA A 87 2.88 6.44 -7.78
N LEU A 88 2.31 5.25 -7.97
CA LEU A 88 1.73 4.45 -6.89
C LEU A 88 2.78 3.89 -5.96
N GLU A 89 3.93 3.41 -6.47
CA GLU A 89 5.05 2.96 -5.64
C GLU A 89 5.52 4.05 -4.67
N LYS A 90 5.61 5.30 -5.14
CA LYS A 90 5.91 6.45 -4.27
C LYS A 90 4.85 6.66 -3.20
N LYS A 91 3.56 6.51 -3.54
CA LYS A 91 2.46 6.63 -2.56
C LYS A 91 2.48 5.48 -1.55
N VAL A 92 2.69 4.23 -1.99
CA VAL A 92 2.83 3.04 -1.14
C VAL A 92 3.97 3.26 -0.16
N ARG A 93 5.14 3.69 -0.64
CA ARG A 93 6.30 3.97 0.19
C ARG A 93 6.01 5.05 1.24
N ARG A 94 5.40 6.17 0.86
CA ARG A 94 5.02 7.24 1.80
C ARG A 94 4.02 6.76 2.86
N SER A 95 3.02 5.97 2.48
CA SER A 95 2.05 5.41 3.44
C SER A 95 2.73 4.43 4.41
N LYS A 96 3.69 3.64 3.91
CA LYS A 96 4.50 2.74 4.73
C LYS A 96 5.36 3.51 5.73
N GLU A 97 6.10 4.53 5.27
CA GLU A 97 6.93 5.38 6.11
C GLU A 97 6.10 6.09 7.20
N ARG A 98 4.91 6.60 6.84
CA ARG A 98 4.00 7.25 7.80
C ARG A 98 3.48 6.27 8.86
N ARG A 99 3.07 5.08 8.43
CA ARG A 99 2.66 3.99 9.35
C ARG A 99 3.81 3.61 10.28
N ASP A 100 5.00 3.36 9.73
CA ASP A 100 6.17 2.92 10.49
C ASP A 100 6.60 4.01 11.48
N HIS A 101 6.53 5.29 11.11
CA HIS A 101 6.78 6.42 12.00
C HIS A 101 5.88 6.43 13.25
N TYR A 102 4.57 6.19 13.09
CA TYR A 102 3.66 6.12 14.24
C TYR A 102 3.84 4.82 15.05
N LEU A 103 4.14 3.70 14.38
CA LEU A 103 4.48 2.44 15.06
C LEU A 103 5.73 2.57 15.94
N MET A 104 6.69 3.43 15.59
CA MET A 104 7.86 3.69 16.45
C MET A 104 7.51 4.48 17.71
N ARG A 105 6.45 5.30 17.66
CA ARG A 105 6.04 6.21 18.75
C ARG A 105 5.03 5.59 19.70
N ILE A 106 4.25 4.61 19.24
CA ILE A 106 3.27 3.95 20.08
C ILE A 106 3.99 3.19 21.22
N PRO A 107 3.54 3.31 22.48
CA PRO A 107 4.14 2.57 23.58
C PRO A 107 3.93 1.06 23.39
N ASN A 108 4.85 0.26 23.93
CA ASN A 108 4.66 -1.19 24.02
C ASN A 108 3.45 -1.52 24.90
N LEU A 109 2.90 -2.72 24.72
CA LEU A 109 1.81 -3.23 25.56
C LEU A 109 2.28 -3.43 27.01
N LEU A 110 1.40 -3.11 27.95
CA LEU A 110 1.50 -3.51 29.36
C LEU A 110 1.23 -5.01 29.50
#